data_AF-A0A0K0CZV6-F1
#
_entry.id   AF-A0A0K0CZV6-F1
#
_cell.length_a   1.000
_cell.length_b   1.000
_cell.length_c   1.000
_cell.angle_alpha   90.00
_cell.angle_beta   90.00
_cell.angle_gamma   90.00
#
_symmetry.space_group_name_H-M   'P 1'
#
loop_
_entity.id
_entity.type
_entity.pdbx_description
1 polymer ?
#
loop_
_entity_poly.entity_id
_entity_poly.type
_entity_poly.pdbx_seq_one_letter_code
_entity_poly.pdbx_strand_id
1 'polypeptide(L)'
;MLCRYATVGSKVVQTKADKSAIEEDAEKLANYVCINYFIQDNSQFSGDEPGPKILPDSEYPSWLFELDLRPARPLEDLDPEKDGWLYWRALRIRQIEQNRRIQKLKTRFLHLQSSPSMKKFRRF
;
A
#
# COMPACT_ATOMS: atom_id res chain seq x y z
N MET A 1 8.97 55.36 -22.34
CA MET A 1 9.13 53.91 -22.06
C MET A 1 7.83 53.39 -21.47
N LEU A 2 7.07 52.58 -22.20
CA LEU A 2 5.87 51.92 -21.68
C LEU A 2 6.26 50.57 -21.07
N CYS A 3 6.21 50.44 -19.75
CA CYS A 3 6.36 49.16 -19.06
C CYS A 3 5.12 48.30 -19.36
N ARG A 4 5.32 47.20 -20.10
CA ARG A 4 4.32 46.16 -20.29
C ARG A 4 4.35 45.22 -19.08
N TYR A 5 3.32 45.27 -18.24
CA TYR A 5 3.12 44.28 -17.19
C TYR A 5 2.62 42.99 -17.85
N ALA A 6 3.39 41.91 -17.75
CA ALA A 6 2.95 40.59 -18.16
C ALA A 6 2.00 40.03 -17.09
N THR A 7 0.73 39.84 -17.42
CA THR A 7 -0.20 39.08 -16.57
C THR A 7 0.13 37.60 -16.70
N VAL A 8 0.49 36.95 -15.58
CA VAL A 8 0.65 35.49 -15.55
C VAL A 8 -0.76 34.91 -15.62
N GLY A 9 -1.18 34.48 -16.81
CA GLY A 9 -2.42 33.73 -16.97
C GLY A 9 -2.36 32.48 -16.10
N SER A 10 -3.28 32.34 -15.15
CA SER A 10 -3.46 31.11 -14.39
C SER A 10 -3.68 29.98 -15.38
N LYS A 11 -2.70 29.09 -15.53
CA LYS A 11 -2.90 27.85 -16.27
C LYS A 11 -4.06 27.13 -15.59
N VAL A 12 -5.13 26.88 -16.33
CA VAL A 12 -6.21 26.00 -15.90
C VAL A 12 -5.58 24.62 -15.72
N VAL A 13 -5.21 24.30 -14.48
CA VAL A 13 -4.82 22.95 -14.09
C VAL A 13 -6.08 22.13 -14.23
N GLN A 14 -6.10 21.19 -15.16
CA GLN A 14 -7.15 20.20 -15.27
C GLN A 14 -7.26 19.50 -13.91
N THR A 15 -8.30 19.80 -13.14
CA THR A 15 -8.60 19.08 -11.90
C THR A 15 -8.97 17.66 -12.33
N LYS A 16 -8.15 16.68 -11.93
CA LYS A 16 -8.51 15.27 -12.14
C LYS A 16 -9.85 15.04 -11.45
N ALA A 17 -10.81 14.47 -12.15
CA ALA A 17 -12.09 14.09 -11.54
C ALA A 17 -11.81 13.21 -10.31
N ASP A 18 -12.47 13.52 -9.20
CA ASP A 18 -12.36 12.77 -7.96
C ASP A 18 -13.03 11.40 -8.16
N LYS A 19 -12.21 10.37 -8.34
CA LYS A 19 -12.65 8.97 -8.52
C LYS A 19 -12.97 8.29 -7.18
N SER A 20 -13.31 9.08 -6.16
CA SER A 20 -13.50 8.62 -4.78
C SER A 20 -14.96 8.51 -4.38
N ALA A 21 -15.90 8.71 -5.31
CA ALA A 21 -17.30 8.39 -5.06
C ALA A 21 -17.42 6.87 -4.86
N ILE A 22 -17.92 6.47 -3.69
CA ILE A 22 -18.12 5.07 -3.29
C ILE A 22 -19.63 4.84 -3.29
N GLU A 23 -20.08 3.71 -3.83
CA GLU A 23 -21.49 3.31 -3.77
C GLU A 23 -21.93 3.08 -2.31
N GLU A 24 -23.07 3.66 -1.92
CA GLU A 24 -23.59 3.61 -0.53
C GLU A 24 -24.71 2.57 -0.36
N ASP A 25 -25.32 2.10 -1.46
CA ASP A 25 -26.44 1.18 -1.43
C ASP A 25 -26.01 -0.22 -0.98
N ALA A 26 -26.51 -0.66 0.19
CA ALA A 26 -26.18 -1.95 0.77
C ALA A 26 -26.51 -3.15 -0.15
N GLU A 27 -27.65 -3.09 -0.87
CA GLU A 27 -28.05 -4.16 -1.80
C GLU A 27 -27.10 -4.28 -2.99
N LYS A 28 -26.57 -3.16 -3.49
CA LYS A 28 -25.58 -3.17 -4.57
C LYS A 28 -24.26 -3.73 -4.07
N LEU A 29 -23.79 -3.28 -2.91
CA LEU A 29 -22.53 -3.73 -2.30
C LEU A 29 -22.52 -5.22 -1.95
N ALA A 30 -23.67 -5.79 -1.58
CA ALA A 30 -23.78 -7.21 -1.26
C ALA A 30 -23.79 -8.11 -2.51
N ASN A 31 -24.31 -7.61 -3.63
CA ASN A 31 -24.49 -8.39 -4.85
C ASN A 31 -23.36 -8.19 -5.87
N TYR A 32 -22.57 -7.12 -5.74
CA TYR A 32 -21.63 -6.69 -6.76
C TYR A 32 -20.30 -6.18 -6.21
N VAL A 33 -19.24 -6.28 -7.02
CA VAL A 33 -17.91 -5.75 -6.70
C VAL A 33 -17.80 -4.28 -7.14
N CYS A 34 -18.05 -3.36 -6.21
CA CYS A 34 -18.16 -1.92 -6.49
C CYS A 34 -16.83 -1.12 -6.41
N ILE A 35 -15.68 -1.78 -6.25
CA ILE A 35 -14.38 -1.08 -6.11
C ILE A 35 -13.82 -0.74 -7.49
N ASN A 36 -13.79 0.55 -7.86
CA ASN A 36 -13.01 1.13 -8.98
C ASN A 36 -12.98 0.28 -10.27
N TYR A 37 -14.12 -0.23 -10.70
CA TYR A 37 -14.21 -0.92 -11.99
C TYR A 37 -14.15 0.13 -13.10
N PHE A 38 -12.93 0.36 -13.62
CA PHE A 38 -12.76 0.94 -14.95
C PHE A 38 -13.27 -0.10 -15.95
N ILE A 39 -14.56 -0.08 -16.25
CA ILE A 39 -15.04 -0.67 -17.50
C ILE A 39 -14.39 0.20 -18.56
N GLN A 40 -13.24 -0.21 -19.07
CA GLN A 40 -12.89 0.24 -20.41
C GLN A 40 -14.03 -0.23 -21.30
N ASP A 41 -14.40 0.65 -22.21
CA ASP A 41 -15.59 0.61 -23.04
C ASP A 41 -15.59 -0.54 -24.07
N ASN A 42 -15.04 -1.72 -23.73
CA ASN A 42 -15.18 -2.98 -24.43
C ASN A 42 -16.58 -3.59 -24.19
N SER A 43 -17.58 -2.82 -24.61
CA SER A 43 -18.77 -3.19 -25.37
C SER A 43 -19.69 -4.34 -24.92
N GLN A 44 -19.73 -4.73 -23.64
CA GLN A 44 -20.80 -5.64 -23.19
C GLN A 44 -21.46 -5.30 -21.85
N PHE A 45 -20.94 -4.32 -21.11
CA PHE A 45 -21.51 -3.88 -19.83
C PHE A 45 -21.73 -2.37 -19.92
N SER A 46 -22.98 -1.96 -20.15
CA SER A 46 -23.40 -0.56 -20.28
C SER A 46 -23.33 0.14 -18.92
N GLY A 47 -22.98 1.43 -18.94
CA GLY A 47 -22.47 2.23 -17.81
C GLY A 47 -23.32 2.40 -16.54
N ASP A 48 -24.43 1.69 -16.40
CA ASP A 48 -25.29 1.70 -15.21
C ASP A 48 -25.14 0.44 -14.33
N GLU A 49 -24.42 -0.59 -14.82
CA GLU A 49 -24.32 -1.84 -14.09
C GLU A 49 -23.15 -1.81 -13.07
N PRO A 50 -23.42 -2.07 -11.79
CA PRO A 50 -22.41 -2.01 -10.74
C PRO A 50 -21.45 -3.19 -10.88
N GLY A 51 -20.39 -3.09 -11.67
CA GLY A 51 -19.29 -4.08 -11.72
C GLY A 51 -19.69 -5.57 -11.88
N PRO A 52 -18.74 -6.50 -11.71
CA PRO A 52 -19.03 -7.93 -11.73
C PRO A 52 -19.92 -8.37 -10.57
N LYS A 53 -20.92 -9.22 -10.85
CA LYS A 53 -21.82 -9.81 -9.87
C LYS A 53 -21.12 -10.89 -9.03
N ILE A 54 -21.40 -10.92 -7.72
CA ILE A 54 -20.96 -11.96 -6.79
C ILE A 54 -21.85 -13.19 -6.97
N LEU A 55 -21.22 -14.34 -7.17
CA LEU A 55 -21.84 -15.63 -7.47
C LEU A 55 -22.06 -16.43 -6.16
N PRO A 56 -22.85 -17.52 -6.17
CA PRO A 56 -22.96 -18.37 -4.99
C PRO A 56 -21.63 -19.06 -4.65
N ASP A 57 -21.43 -19.39 -3.37
CA ASP A 57 -20.19 -19.99 -2.84
C ASP A 57 -19.74 -21.25 -3.59
N SER A 58 -20.67 -22.01 -4.19
CA SER A 58 -20.40 -23.21 -4.97
C SER A 58 -19.60 -22.96 -6.25
N GLU A 59 -19.63 -21.74 -6.78
CA GLU A 59 -18.88 -21.38 -8.00
C GLU A 59 -17.43 -21.01 -7.69
N TYR A 60 -17.12 -20.73 -6.42
CA TYR A 60 -15.77 -20.41 -6.00
C TYR A 60 -15.00 -21.65 -5.52
N PRO A 61 -13.68 -21.70 -5.75
CA PRO A 61 -12.85 -22.78 -5.24
C PRO A 61 -12.93 -22.91 -3.71
N SER A 62 -12.93 -24.14 -3.20
CA SER A 62 -13.04 -24.41 -1.76
C SER A 62 -11.95 -23.75 -0.91
N TRP A 63 -10.72 -23.67 -1.44
CA TRP A 63 -9.58 -23.07 -0.75
C TRP A 63 -9.78 -21.60 -0.41
N LEU A 64 -10.69 -20.88 -1.10
CA LEU A 64 -10.99 -19.47 -0.83
C LEU A 64 -11.53 -19.28 0.59
N PHE A 65 -12.35 -20.22 1.05
CA PHE A 65 -12.99 -20.19 2.37
C PHE A 65 -12.12 -20.79 3.48
N GLU A 66 -10.99 -21.40 3.10
CA GLU A 66 -10.00 -21.98 4.02
C GLU A 66 -8.86 -20.99 4.36
N LEU A 67 -8.88 -19.78 3.77
CA LEU A 67 -7.87 -18.75 4.02
C LEU A 67 -7.91 -18.24 5.46
N ASP A 68 -6.72 -18.05 6.05
CA ASP A 68 -6.60 -17.44 7.38
C ASP A 68 -6.79 -15.91 7.28
N LEU A 69 -7.94 -15.42 7.73
CA LEU A 69 -8.28 -13.99 7.76
C LEU A 69 -7.69 -13.26 8.98
N ARG A 70 -6.96 -13.97 9.84
CA ARG A 70 -6.31 -13.38 11.01
C ARG A 70 -5.16 -12.47 10.60
N PRO A 71 -4.82 -11.47 11.43
CA PRO A 71 -3.61 -10.70 11.21
C PRO A 71 -2.38 -11.62 11.19
N ALA A 72 -1.38 -11.25 10.40
CA ALA A 72 -0.14 -12.02 10.29
C ALA A 72 0.49 -12.22 11.68
N ARG A 73 0.82 -13.47 12.01
CA ARG A 73 1.47 -13.81 13.28
C ARG A 73 2.86 -13.15 13.37
N PRO A 74 3.30 -12.75 14.57
CA PRO A 74 4.64 -12.21 14.75
C PRO A 74 5.70 -13.29 14.48
N LEU A 75 6.93 -12.86 14.20
CA LEU A 75 8.03 -13.77 13.85
C LEU A 75 8.31 -14.79 14.97
N GLU A 76 8.18 -14.37 16.21
CA GLU A 76 8.41 -15.18 17.41
C GLU A 76 7.46 -16.39 17.51
N ASP A 77 6.26 -16.29 16.93
CA ASP A 77 5.24 -17.34 16.97
C ASP A 77 5.29 -18.25 15.73
N LEU A 78 6.16 -17.95 14.76
CA LEU A 78 6.31 -18.72 13.53
C LEU A 78 7.39 -19.78 13.70
N ASP A 79 7.08 -21.00 13.23
CA ASP A 79 8.00 -22.13 13.28
C ASP A 79 8.61 -22.37 11.88
N PRO A 80 9.94 -22.35 11.72
CA PRO A 80 10.57 -22.54 10.41
C PRO A 80 10.24 -23.89 9.75
N GLU A 81 9.95 -24.94 10.53
CA GLU A 81 9.65 -26.27 9.99
C GLU A 81 8.18 -26.42 9.58
N LYS A 82 7.26 -25.70 10.24
CA LYS A 82 5.81 -25.78 9.97
C LYS A 82 5.34 -24.70 9.00
N ASP A 83 5.78 -23.46 9.23
CA ASP A 83 5.33 -22.28 8.48
C ASP A 83 6.23 -21.98 7.28
N GLY A 84 7.42 -22.62 7.23
CA GLY A 84 8.33 -22.63 6.10
C GLY A 84 8.63 -21.22 5.57
N TRP A 85 8.08 -20.90 4.40
CA TRP A 85 8.30 -19.64 3.70
C TRP A 85 7.84 -18.40 4.48
N LEU A 86 6.74 -18.50 5.24
CA LEU A 86 6.19 -17.36 5.98
C LEU A 86 7.17 -16.85 7.05
N TYR A 87 7.82 -17.79 7.75
CA TYR A 87 8.87 -17.49 8.73
C TYR A 87 10.02 -16.70 8.10
N TRP A 88 10.58 -17.21 6.99
CA TRP A 88 11.72 -16.57 6.32
C TRP A 88 11.38 -15.20 5.73
N ARG A 89 10.16 -15.04 5.22
CA ARG A 89 9.65 -13.74 4.76
C ARG A 89 9.57 -12.75 5.92
N ALA A 90 8.99 -13.14 7.05
CA ALA A 90 8.89 -12.29 8.24
C ALA A 90 10.28 -11.91 8.78
N LEU A 91 11.22 -12.87 8.83
CA LEU A 91 12.61 -12.63 9.25
C LEU A 91 13.29 -11.58 8.35
N ARG A 92 13.13 -11.71 7.03
CA ARG A 92 13.71 -10.76 6.07
C ARG A 92 13.13 -9.35 6.22
N ILE A 93 11.82 -9.24 6.42
CA ILE A 93 11.17 -7.94 6.67
C ILE A 93 11.75 -7.28 7.92
N ARG A 94 11.87 -8.03 9.03
CA ARG A 94 12.44 -7.54 10.29
C ARG A 94 13.88 -7.05 10.12
N GLN A 95 14.72 -7.78 9.36
CA GLN A 95 16.09 -7.37 9.06
C GLN A 95 16.14 -6.05 8.28
N ILE A 96 15.27 -5.90 7.27
CA ILE A 96 15.17 -4.66 6.47
C ILE A 96 14.77 -3.49 7.37
N GLU A 97 13.78 -3.67 8.25
CA GLU A 97 13.32 -2.64 9.18
C GLU A 97 14.41 -2.23 10.17
N GLN A 98 15.13 -3.20 10.75
CA GLN A 98 16.27 -2.94 11.62
C GLN A 98 17.36 -2.15 10.87
N ASN A 99 17.69 -2.55 9.64
CA ASN A 99 18.66 -1.84 8.82
C ASN A 99 18.24 -0.39 8.51
N ARG A 100 16.97 -0.16 8.17
CA ARG A 100 16.40 1.18 7.97
C ARG A 100 16.51 2.02 9.25
N ARG A 101 16.22 1.43 10.41
CA ARG A 101 16.36 2.10 11.71
C ARG A 101 17.81 2.47 12.01
N ILE A 102 18.75 1.54 11.80
CA ILE A 102 20.19 1.78 11.99
C ILE A 102 20.68 2.89 11.06
N GLN A 103 20.31 2.86 9.78
CA GLN A 103 20.67 3.90 8.81
C GLN A 103 20.15 5.28 9.22
N LYS A 104 18.90 5.37 9.69
CA LYS A 104 18.31 6.61 10.21
C LYS A 104 19.05 7.14 11.45
N LEU A 105 19.50 6.25 12.34
CA LEU A 105 20.29 6.65 13.51
C LEU A 105 21.70 7.10 13.11
N LYS A 106 22.33 6.44 12.13
CA LYS A 106 23.63 6.84 11.59
C LYS A 106 23.61 8.27 11.04
N THR A 107 22.56 8.65 10.33
CA THR A 107 22.45 10.01 9.75
C THR A 107 22.02 11.06 10.78
N ARG A 108 21.19 10.71 11.76
CA ARG A 108 20.76 11.67 12.81
C ARG A 108 21.89 12.12 13.73
N PHE A 109 22.87 11.26 13.97
CA PHE A 109 23.98 11.54 14.89
C PHE A 109 25.30 11.84 14.17
N LEU A 110 25.27 12.34 12.94
CA LEU A 110 26.48 12.72 12.18
C LEU A 110 27.41 13.63 12.98
N HIS A 111 26.84 14.63 13.66
CA HIS A 111 27.56 15.59 14.51
C HIS A 111 28.21 14.95 15.75
N LEU A 112 27.66 13.83 16.25
CA LEU A 112 28.21 13.07 17.38
C LEU A 112 29.22 12.03 16.93
N GLN A 113 29.15 11.55 15.68
CA GLN A 113 30.08 10.56 15.13
C GLN A 113 31.51 11.09 14.93
N SER A 114 31.68 12.41 14.79
CA SER A 114 32.99 13.09 14.72
C SER A 114 33.47 13.62 16.08
N SER A 115 32.68 13.48 17.14
CA SER A 115 33.04 13.95 18.49
C SER A 115 34.29 13.26 19.03
N PRO A 116 35.23 14.00 19.67
CA PRO A 116 36.41 13.42 20.32
C PRO A 116 36.08 12.30 21.32
N SER A 117 34.91 12.35 21.96
CA SER A 117 34.43 11.34 22.91
C SER A 117 34.12 10.00 22.22
N MET A 118 33.46 10.03 21.06
CA MET A 118 33.07 8.83 20.31
C MET A 118 34.25 8.16 19.58
N LYS A 119 35.32 8.90 19.27
CA LYS A 119 36.55 8.36 18.64
C LYS A 119 37.27 7.34 19.52
N LYS A 120 37.14 7.42 20.86
CA LYS A 120 37.74 6.44 21.78
C LYS A 120 37.17 5.04 21.64
N PHE A 121 35.91 4.91 21.22
CA PHE A 121 35.20 3.64 21.12
C PHE A 121 35.24 3.00 19.71
N ARG A 122 35.88 3.66 18.72
CA ARG A 122 36.03 3.16 17.34
C ARG A 122 37.27 2.28 17.11
N ARG A 123 38.06 2.00 18.16
CA ARG A 123 39.29 1.19 18.07
C ARG A 123 39.03 -0.24 18.56
N PHE A 124 38.23 -0.99 17.82
CA PHE A 124 38.18 -2.45 17.82
C PHE A 124 37.71 -2.91 16.45
#